data_AF-A0A2P8D0P9-F1
#
_entry.id   AF-A0A2P8D0P9-F1
#
_cell.length_a   1.000
_cell.length_b   1.000
_cell.length_c   1.000
_cell.angle_alpha   90.00
_cell.angle_beta   90.00
_cell.angle_gamma   90.00
#
_symmetry.space_group_name_H-M   'P 1'
#
loop_
_entity.id
_entity.type
_entity.pdbx_description
1 polymer ?
#
loop_
_entity_poly.entity_id
_entity_poly.type
_entity_poly.pdbx_seq_one_letter_code
_entity_poly.pdbx_strand_id
1 'polypeptide(L)'
;MLEQITWKTYLTVVLIAIIIYYLFIGFLHRESIIKMIRKRQGQNYENEDEVITGFSSFDELEELVNDIRHSILEKAGTEVSKDELLDQLCNRLTHYGGLRQPAYRIAITNFIIQNAETICEISFTKDELEAAWDRLIS
;
A
#
# COMPACT_ATOMS: atom_id res chain seq x y z
N MET A 1 34.92 43.16 32.43
CA MET A 1 33.85 42.14 32.49
C MET A 1 33.47 41.84 31.05
N LEU A 2 34.19 40.90 30.43
CA LEU A 2 33.86 40.40 29.10
C LEU A 2 33.11 39.11 29.34
N GLU A 3 31.82 39.16 29.04
CA GLU A 3 30.84 38.12 29.28
C GLU A 3 31.39 36.78 28.84
N GLN A 4 31.56 35.88 29.81
CA GLN A 4 31.80 34.47 29.56
C GLN A 4 30.50 33.90 28.98
N ILE A 5 30.23 34.22 27.71
CA ILE A 5 29.45 33.33 26.86
C ILE A 5 30.29 32.07 26.79
N THR A 6 29.99 31.25 27.79
CA THR A 6 30.73 30.10 28.22
C THR A 6 30.64 29.17 27.03
N TRP A 7 31.76 28.70 26.49
CA TRP A 7 31.81 27.77 25.35
C TRP A 7 30.77 26.63 25.42
N LYS A 8 30.31 26.30 26.62
CA LYS A 8 29.11 25.50 26.89
C LYS A 8 27.84 25.99 26.17
N THR A 9 27.44 27.26 26.30
CA THR A 9 26.25 27.83 25.64
C THR A 9 26.32 27.66 24.13
N TYR A 10 27.50 27.93 23.53
CA TYR A 10 27.72 27.73 22.10
C TYR A 10 27.54 26.27 21.69
N LEU A 11 28.18 25.33 22.40
CA LEU A 11 28.04 23.90 22.15
C LEU A 11 26.61 23.41 22.34
N THR A 12 25.89 23.96 23.31
CA THR A 12 24.49 23.58 23.59
C THR A 12 23.59 24.00 22.43
N VAL A 13 23.75 25.23 21.92
CA VAL A 13 23.00 25.73 20.76
C VAL A 13 23.33 24.91 19.51
N VAL A 14 24.60 24.60 19.27
CA VAL A 14 25.03 23.77 18.13
C VAL A 14 24.42 22.36 18.21
N LEU A 15 24.42 21.74 19.40
CA LEU A 15 23.85 20.41 19.61
C LEU A 15 22.34 20.40 19.37
N ILE A 16 21.62 21.42 19.86
CA ILE A 16 20.18 21.58 19.60
C ILE A 16 19.91 21.81 18.11
N ALA A 17 20.71 22.65 17.44
CA ALA A 17 20.58 22.91 16.01
C ALA A 17 20.78 21.64 15.18
N ILE A 18 21.73 20.78 15.57
CA ILE A 18 21.96 19.47 14.93
C ILE A 18 20.75 18.55 15.13
N ILE A 19 20.22 18.46 16.35
CA ILE A 19 19.01 17.65 16.63
C ILE A 19 17.84 18.13 15.77
N ILE A 20 17.60 19.44 15.72
CA ILE A 20 16.52 20.02 14.90
C ILE A 20 16.76 19.76 13.41
N TYR A 21 17.99 19.90 12.93
CA TYR A 21 18.34 19.62 11.53
C TYR A 21 18.00 18.17 11.16
N TYR A 22 18.38 17.21 11.99
CA TYR A 22 18.07 15.80 11.74
C TYR A 22 16.58 15.47 11.93
N LEU A 23 15.89 16.10 12.88
CA LEU A 23 14.44 15.95 13.02
C LEU A 23 13.70 16.52 11.80
N PHE A 24 14.16 17.63 11.25
CA PHE A 24 13.59 18.26 10.06
C PHE A 24 13.85 17.40 8.81
N ILE A 25 15.07 16.90 8.63
CA ILE A 25 15.40 15.92 7.59
C ILE A 25 14.54 14.66 7.75
N GLY A 26 14.40 14.13 8.97
CA GLY A 26 13.60 12.93 9.25
C GLY A 26 12.11 13.15 8.99
N PHE A 27 11.60 14.35 9.31
CA PHE A 27 10.22 14.74 9.05
C PHE A 27 9.92 14.91 7.55
N LEU A 28 10.84 15.52 6.79
CA LEU A 28 10.74 15.59 5.32
C LEU A 28 10.89 14.21 4.67
N HIS A 29 11.70 13.32 5.26
CA HIS A 29 11.88 11.94 4.79
C HIS A 29 10.81 10.95 5.33
N ARG A 30 9.79 11.46 6.03
CA ARG A 30 8.66 10.68 6.58
C ARG A 30 8.03 9.77 5.54
N GLU A 31 7.85 10.24 4.31
CA GLU A 31 7.21 9.43 3.26
C GLU A 31 8.05 8.24 2.79
N SER A 32 9.37 8.36 2.83
CA SER A 32 10.31 7.29 2.43
C SER A 32 10.48 6.23 3.54
N ILE A 33 10.55 6.68 4.80
CA ILE A 33 10.69 5.79 5.97
C ILE A 33 9.39 5.06 6.27
N ILE A 34 8.21 5.71 6.13
CA ILE A 34 6.92 5.03 6.23
C ILE A 34 6.81 3.93 5.17
N LYS A 35 7.26 4.15 3.92
CA LYS A 35 7.27 3.08 2.90
C LYS A 35 8.13 1.88 3.31
N MET A 36 9.28 2.09 3.95
CA MET A 36 10.16 1.00 4.42
C MET A 36 9.66 0.30 5.70
N ILE A 37 9.07 1.04 6.67
CA ILE A 37 8.47 0.47 7.88
C ILE A 37 7.18 -0.30 7.54
N ARG A 38 6.38 0.21 6.59
CA ARG A 38 5.19 -0.47 6.04
C ARG A 38 5.55 -1.73 5.26
N LYS A 39 6.75 -1.78 4.65
CA LYS A 39 7.33 -3.00 4.05
C LYS A 39 7.75 -4.05 5.10
N ARG A 40 8.12 -3.64 6.32
CA ARG A 40 8.44 -4.56 7.43
C ARG A 40 7.22 -5.02 8.22
N GLN A 41 6.16 -4.22 8.30
CA GLN A 41 4.93 -4.59 9.01
C GLN A 41 4.05 -5.61 8.24
N GLY A 42 4.32 -5.81 6.94
CA GLY A 42 3.76 -6.92 6.16
C GLY A 42 4.51 -8.25 6.30
N GLN A 43 5.59 -8.30 7.09
CA GLN A 43 6.48 -9.46 7.21
C GLN A 43 6.57 -10.01 8.63
N ASN A 44 5.58 -9.69 9.48
CA ASN A 44 5.39 -10.32 10.78
C ASN A 44 4.12 -11.20 10.77
N TYR A 45 3.95 -11.96 9.68
CA TYR A 45 3.12 -13.17 9.63
C TYR A 45 4.07 -14.35 9.71
N GLU A 46 4.49 -14.67 10.92
CA GLU A 46 5.05 -15.98 11.20
C GLU A 46 4.51 -16.41 12.57
N ASN A 47 3.49 -17.26 12.55
CA ASN A 47 3.62 -18.60 13.10
C ASN A 47 2.42 -19.47 12.68
N GLU A 48 2.80 -20.58 12.05
CA GLU A 48 2.28 -21.95 12.28
C GLU A 48 0.82 -22.24 11.91
N ASP A 49 0.70 -22.80 10.71
CA ASP A 49 -0.08 -24.00 10.33
C ASP A 49 -0.89 -23.79 9.06
N GLU A 50 -0.24 -23.90 7.89
CA GLU A 50 -0.76 -24.82 6.88
C GLU A 50 0.30 -25.21 5.85
N VAL A 51 0.47 -26.52 5.75
CA VAL A 51 1.39 -27.26 4.91
C VAL A 51 1.22 -26.90 3.44
N ILE A 52 2.30 -26.40 2.82
CA ILE A 52 2.75 -26.67 1.45
C ILE A 52 1.61 -27.05 0.45
N THR A 53 0.74 -26.09 0.16
CA THR A 53 0.03 -25.94 -1.13
C THR A 53 0.32 -24.57 -1.78
N GLY A 54 1.32 -23.85 -1.26
CA GLY A 54 1.58 -22.44 -1.57
C GLY A 54 2.27 -22.13 -2.90
N PHE A 55 2.63 -23.13 -3.72
CA PHE A 55 3.12 -22.85 -5.07
C PHE A 55 1.98 -22.50 -6.04
N SER A 56 0.78 -23.06 -5.85
CA SER A 56 -0.37 -22.78 -6.73
C SER A 56 -0.99 -21.42 -6.44
N SER A 57 -1.13 -21.05 -5.17
CA SER A 57 -1.95 -19.90 -4.80
C SER A 57 -1.29 -18.53 -5.04
N PHE A 58 0.05 -18.46 -5.15
CA PHE A 58 0.72 -17.22 -5.57
C PHE A 58 0.73 -17.07 -7.09
N ASP A 59 0.98 -18.16 -7.82
CA ASP A 59 0.93 -18.18 -9.28
C ASP A 59 -0.50 -17.86 -9.78
N GLU A 60 -1.53 -18.41 -9.13
CA GLU A 60 -2.94 -18.09 -9.40
C GLU A 60 -3.29 -16.61 -9.12
N LEU A 61 -2.68 -16.01 -8.09
CA LEU A 61 -2.86 -14.60 -7.79
C LEU A 61 -2.19 -13.74 -8.88
N GLU A 62 -0.96 -14.08 -9.27
CA GLU A 62 -0.22 -13.35 -10.30
C GLU A 62 -0.94 -13.44 -11.65
N GLU A 63 -1.49 -14.61 -11.99
CA GLU A 63 -2.33 -14.80 -13.16
C GLU A 63 -3.60 -13.94 -13.08
N LEU A 64 -4.30 -13.93 -11.94
CA LEU A 64 -5.48 -13.09 -11.73
C LEU A 64 -5.16 -11.59 -11.84
N VAL A 65 -4.06 -11.16 -11.23
CA VAL A 65 -3.63 -9.76 -11.24
C VAL A 65 -3.26 -9.32 -12.67
N ASN A 66 -2.55 -10.16 -13.42
CA ASN A 66 -2.25 -9.91 -14.82
C ASN A 66 -3.51 -9.91 -15.69
N ASP A 67 -4.45 -10.82 -15.43
CA ASP A 67 -5.73 -10.87 -16.11
C ASP A 67 -6.57 -9.63 -15.82
N ILE A 68 -6.66 -9.16 -14.58
CA ILE A 68 -7.33 -7.90 -14.21
C ILE A 68 -6.68 -6.72 -14.93
N ARG A 69 -5.35 -6.69 -15.02
CA ARG A 69 -4.63 -5.63 -15.71
C ARG A 69 -4.99 -5.57 -17.19
N HIS A 70 -4.87 -6.68 -17.89
CA HIS A 70 -5.05 -6.73 -19.33
C HIS A 70 -6.53 -6.72 -19.74
N SER A 71 -7.41 -7.37 -18.98
CA SER A 71 -8.82 -7.56 -19.36
C SER A 71 -9.75 -6.46 -18.87
N ILE A 72 -9.46 -5.85 -17.72
CA ILE A 72 -10.29 -4.81 -17.10
C ILE A 72 -9.62 -3.46 -17.27
N LEU A 73 -8.43 -3.26 -16.71
CA LEU A 73 -7.83 -1.92 -16.64
C LEU A 73 -7.37 -1.40 -18.01
N GLU A 74 -6.60 -2.19 -18.77
CA GLU A 74 -6.13 -1.80 -20.11
C GLU A 74 -7.28 -1.73 -21.14
N LYS A 75 -8.35 -2.51 -20.93
CA LYS A 75 -9.51 -2.52 -21.83
C LYS A 75 -10.53 -1.42 -21.51
N ALA A 76 -10.65 -1.04 -20.24
CA ALA A 76 -11.47 0.08 -19.78
C ALA A 76 -10.88 1.43 -20.20
N GLY A 77 -9.55 1.57 -20.17
CA GLY A 77 -8.88 2.83 -20.51
C GLY A 77 -9.43 4.01 -19.69
N THR A 78 -9.63 5.15 -20.34
CA THR A 78 -10.16 6.40 -19.74
C THR A 78 -11.68 6.58 -19.88
N GLU A 79 -12.39 5.66 -20.53
CA GLU A 79 -13.82 5.82 -20.85
C GLU A 79 -14.77 5.21 -19.81
N VAL A 80 -14.26 4.48 -18.81
CA VAL A 80 -15.08 3.77 -17.83
C VAL A 80 -15.25 4.57 -16.54
N SER A 81 -16.49 4.62 -16.03
CA SER A 81 -16.79 5.29 -14.78
C SER A 81 -16.29 4.51 -13.55
N LYS A 82 -16.04 5.21 -12.44
CA LYS A 82 -15.54 4.62 -11.18
C LYS A 82 -16.37 3.42 -10.70
N ASP A 83 -17.69 3.53 -10.79
CA ASP A 83 -18.62 2.49 -10.34
C ASP A 83 -18.65 1.30 -11.30
N GLU A 84 -18.57 1.55 -12.60
CA GLU A 84 -18.56 0.50 -13.63
C GLU A 84 -17.25 -0.31 -13.61
N LEU A 85 -16.12 0.34 -13.31
CA LEU A 85 -14.84 -0.32 -13.12
C LEU A 85 -14.85 -1.19 -11.85
N LEU A 86 -15.46 -0.69 -10.77
CA LEU A 86 -15.68 -1.45 -9.54
C LEU A 86 -16.54 -2.70 -9.78
N ASP A 87 -17.64 -2.57 -10.53
CA ASP A 87 -18.51 -3.70 -10.84
C ASP A 87 -17.80 -4.76 -11.70
N GLN A 88 -17.01 -4.34 -12.69
CA GLN A 88 -16.21 -5.26 -13.51
C GLN A 88 -15.16 -6.01 -12.68
N LEU A 89 -14.46 -5.30 -11.79
CA LEU A 89 -13.53 -5.90 -10.83
C LEU A 89 -14.26 -6.91 -9.94
N CYS A 90 -15.36 -6.50 -9.32
CA CYS A 90 -16.15 -7.36 -8.44
C CYS A 90 -16.61 -8.63 -9.17
N ASN A 91 -17.12 -8.51 -10.39
CA ASN A 91 -17.60 -9.66 -11.18
C ASN A 91 -16.47 -10.62 -11.59
N ARG A 92 -15.25 -10.12 -11.79
CA ARG A 92 -14.10 -10.98 -12.07
C ARG A 92 -13.57 -11.65 -10.81
N LEU A 93 -13.56 -10.92 -9.69
CA LEU A 93 -13.12 -11.38 -8.39
C LEU A 93 -14.10 -12.37 -7.72
N THR A 94 -15.40 -12.37 -8.07
CA THR A 94 -16.38 -13.35 -7.54
C THR A 94 -16.04 -14.78 -7.90
N HIS A 95 -15.39 -14.99 -9.05
CA HIS A 95 -14.94 -16.31 -9.50
C HIS A 95 -13.68 -16.76 -8.76
N TYR A 96 -13.06 -15.90 -7.96
CA TYR A 96 -11.82 -16.17 -7.26
C TYR A 96 -12.03 -16.27 -5.75
N GLY A 97 -11.83 -17.48 -5.20
CA GLY A 97 -11.96 -17.74 -3.77
C GLY A 97 -10.89 -17.07 -2.90
N GLY A 98 -9.82 -16.54 -3.50
CA GLY A 98 -8.74 -15.88 -2.77
C GLY A 98 -9.18 -14.62 -2.04
N LEU A 99 -10.29 -13.98 -2.41
CA LEU A 99 -10.84 -12.85 -1.66
C LEU A 99 -11.20 -13.18 -0.21
N ARG A 100 -11.32 -14.46 0.17
CA ARG A 100 -11.54 -14.87 1.56
C ARG A 100 -10.27 -14.79 2.41
N GLN A 101 -9.09 -14.78 1.78
CA GLN A 101 -7.84 -14.62 2.52
C GLN A 101 -7.47 -13.14 2.66
N PRO A 102 -7.12 -12.69 3.87
CA PRO A 102 -6.71 -11.31 4.10
C PRO A 102 -5.52 -10.88 3.23
N ALA A 103 -4.56 -11.77 2.98
CA ALA A 103 -3.36 -11.47 2.19
C ALA A 103 -3.70 -11.10 0.73
N TYR A 104 -4.58 -11.87 0.08
CA TYR A 104 -5.00 -11.60 -1.30
C TYR A 104 -5.85 -10.33 -1.41
N ARG A 105 -6.76 -10.08 -0.47
CA ARG A 105 -7.53 -8.83 -0.42
C ARG A 105 -6.61 -7.61 -0.38
N ILE A 106 -5.57 -7.64 0.46
CA ILE A 106 -4.62 -6.54 0.59
C ILE A 106 -3.81 -6.37 -0.71
N ALA A 107 -3.35 -7.47 -1.31
CA ALA A 107 -2.58 -7.45 -2.54
C ALA A 107 -3.40 -6.88 -3.71
N ILE A 108 -4.61 -7.38 -3.93
CA ILE A 108 -5.50 -6.95 -5.02
C ILE A 108 -5.93 -5.49 -4.81
N THR A 109 -6.27 -5.09 -3.58
CA THR A 109 -6.64 -3.70 -3.26
C THR A 109 -5.50 -2.74 -3.58
N ASN A 110 -4.27 -3.05 -3.16
CA ASN A 110 -3.11 -2.21 -3.46
C ASN A 110 -2.81 -2.19 -4.96
N PHE A 111 -2.95 -3.33 -5.65
CA PHE A 111 -2.76 -3.42 -7.08
C PHE A 111 -3.75 -2.54 -7.85
N ILE A 112 -5.03 -2.60 -7.49
CA ILE A 112 -6.09 -1.79 -8.12
C ILE A 112 -5.82 -0.31 -7.87
N ILE A 113 -5.50 0.11 -6.63
CA ILE A 113 -5.21 1.52 -6.32
C ILE A 113 -4.06 2.03 -7.21
N GLN A 114 -2.98 1.27 -7.31
CA GLN A 114 -1.79 1.69 -8.06
C GLN A 114 -2.04 1.72 -9.58
N ASN A 115 -2.75 0.74 -10.13
CA ASN A 115 -2.95 0.63 -11.57
C ASN A 115 -4.14 1.43 -12.07
N ALA A 116 -5.22 1.60 -11.29
CA ALA A 116 -6.35 2.44 -11.67
C ALA A 116 -5.97 3.92 -11.75
N GLU A 117 -5.10 4.40 -10.86
CA GLU A 117 -4.55 5.76 -10.93
C GLU A 117 -3.68 5.93 -12.17
N THR A 118 -2.89 4.91 -12.50
CA THR A 118 -1.92 4.97 -13.62
C THR A 118 -2.58 4.80 -15.00
N ILE A 119 -3.60 3.93 -15.11
CA ILE A 119 -4.19 3.50 -16.39
C ILE A 119 -5.50 4.23 -16.68
N CYS A 120 -6.33 4.43 -15.65
CA CYS A 120 -7.67 4.98 -15.81
C CYS A 120 -7.80 6.42 -15.28
N GLU A 121 -6.75 6.99 -14.68
CA GLU A 121 -6.78 8.26 -13.93
C GLU A 121 -7.85 8.30 -12.82
N ILE A 122 -8.29 7.14 -12.36
CA ILE A 122 -9.32 7.00 -11.31
C ILE A 122 -8.64 6.62 -10.00
N SER A 123 -8.87 7.43 -8.97
CA SER A 123 -8.43 7.12 -7.61
C SER A 123 -9.50 6.31 -6.85
N PHE A 124 -9.09 5.15 -6.37
CA PHE A 124 -9.86 4.36 -5.42
C PHE A 124 -9.27 4.50 -4.02
N THR A 125 -10.13 4.60 -3.02
CA THR A 125 -9.69 4.49 -1.63
C THR A 125 -9.74 3.04 -1.17
N LYS A 126 -8.91 2.73 -0.18
CA LYS A 126 -8.86 1.40 0.43
C LYS A 126 -10.23 1.00 0.99
N ASP A 127 -10.89 1.92 1.70
CA ASP A 127 -12.17 1.67 2.37
C ASP A 127 -13.31 1.41 1.37
N GLU A 128 -13.31 2.09 0.22
CA GLU A 128 -14.28 1.85 -0.86
C GLU A 128 -14.15 0.44 -1.45
N LEU A 129 -12.91 0.00 -1.71
CA LEU A 129 -12.65 -1.33 -2.26
C LEU A 129 -12.95 -2.41 -1.21
N GLU A 130 -12.53 -2.23 0.05
CA GLU A 130 -12.83 -3.18 1.13
C GLU A 130 -14.35 -3.33 1.37
N ALA A 131 -15.10 -2.23 1.34
CA ALA A 131 -16.56 -2.28 1.43
C ALA A 131 -17.19 -3.04 0.25
N ALA A 132 -16.62 -2.93 -0.96
CA ALA A 132 -17.08 -3.70 -2.12
C ALA A 132 -16.79 -5.19 -1.96
N TRP A 133 -15.61 -5.56 -1.48
CA TRP A 133 -15.24 -6.95 -1.21
C TRP A 133 -16.11 -7.58 -0.12
N ASP A 134 -16.45 -6.84 0.92
CA ASP A 134 -17.30 -7.33 2.01
C ASP A 134 -18.73 -7.64 1.54
N ARG A 135 -19.27 -6.84 0.62
CA ARG A 135 -20.58 -7.13 0.00
C ARG A 135 -20.59 -8.40 -0.84
N LEU A 136 -19.44 -8.82 -1.37
CA LEU A 136 -19.32 -10.03 -2.20
C LEU A 136 -19.14 -11.31 -1.40
N ILE A 137 -18.61 -11.21 -0.18
CA ILE A 137 -18.33 -12.37 0.68
C ILE A 137 -19.42 -12.57 1.74
N SER A 138 -20.19 -11.52 2.05
CA SER A 138 -21.40 -11.60 2.88
C SER A 138 -22.52 -12.40 2.21
#